data_AF-A0A7D5RLK6-F1
#
_entry.id   AF-A0A7D5RLK6-F1
#
_cell.length_a   1.000
_cell.length_b   1.000
_cell.length_c   1.000
_cell.angle_alpha   90.00
_cell.angle_beta   90.00
_cell.angle_gamma   90.00
#
_symmetry.space_group_name_H-M   'P 1'
#
loop_
_entity.id
_entity.type
_entity.pdbx_description
1 polymer ?
#
loop_
_entity_poly.entity_id
_entity_poly.type
_entity_poly.pdbx_seq_one_letter_code
_entity_poly.pdbx_strand_id
1 'polypeptide(L)'
;MSGTSVVTVTPIPTTPNVTPAGPLVVCEGSSSIVLTSDAASGNQWYKDGSPIGGATATTLNITTVPGNSGSYTVISTVSGCASAVSNAVSVTIDALPLVTPVVTRPRLRSAVATR
;
A
#
# COMPACT_ATOMS: atom_id res chain seq x y z
N MET A 1 -52.97 11.89 -12.26
CA MET A 1 -52.33 10.58 -12.05
C MET A 1 -51.27 10.77 -10.99
N SER A 2 -51.47 10.24 -9.78
CA SER A 2 -50.45 10.31 -8.73
C SER A 2 -49.34 9.33 -9.11
N GLY A 3 -48.17 9.86 -9.45
CA GLY A 3 -46.98 9.04 -9.69
C GLY A 3 -46.53 8.42 -8.38
N THR A 4 -46.52 7.09 -8.30
CA THR A 4 -45.89 6.38 -7.20
C THR A 4 -44.37 6.50 -7.33
N SER A 5 -43.73 7.27 -6.46
CA SER A 5 -42.27 7.26 -6.29
C SER A 5 -41.88 6.02 -5.49
N VAL A 6 -41.27 5.06 -6.17
CA VAL A 6 -40.67 3.89 -5.51
C VAL A 6 -39.38 4.35 -4.85
N VAL A 7 -39.32 4.32 -3.52
CA VAL A 7 -38.09 4.51 -2.75
C VAL A 7 -37.41 3.15 -2.66
N THR A 8 -36.36 2.94 -3.45
CA THR A 8 -35.51 1.75 -3.33
C THR A 8 -34.50 1.95 -2.21
N VAL A 9 -34.63 1.14 -1.15
CA VAL A 9 -33.61 1.04 -0.09
C VAL A 9 -32.54 0.06 -0.56
N THR A 10 -31.32 0.55 -0.75
CA THR A 10 -30.18 -0.30 -1.08
C THR A 10 -29.55 -0.83 0.22
N PRO A 11 -29.35 -2.15 0.37
CA PRO A 11 -28.68 -2.70 1.54
C PRO A 11 -27.19 -2.30 1.57
N ILE A 12 -26.65 -2.14 2.78
CA ILE A 12 -25.23 -1.86 3.00
C ILE A 12 -24.40 -3.07 2.53
N PRO A 13 -23.30 -2.86 1.78
CA PRO A 13 -22.43 -3.96 1.37
C PRO A 13 -21.82 -4.69 2.57
N THR A 14 -21.55 -5.98 2.40
CA THR A 14 -20.82 -6.76 3.41
C THR A 14 -19.44 -6.15 3.65
N THR A 15 -18.97 -6.26 4.91
CA THR A 15 -17.63 -5.76 5.25
C THR A 15 -16.58 -6.61 4.55
N PRO A 16 -15.69 -6.01 3.75
CA PRO A 16 -14.63 -6.74 3.07
C PRO A 16 -13.60 -7.28 4.06
N ASN A 17 -13.01 -8.44 3.74
CA ASN A 17 -11.87 -9.01 4.41
C ASN A 17 -10.63 -8.97 3.51
N VAL A 18 -9.53 -8.45 4.05
CA VAL A 18 -8.23 -8.35 3.39
C VAL A 18 -7.37 -9.54 3.78
N THR A 19 -6.85 -10.24 2.77
CA THR A 19 -5.92 -11.36 2.91
C THR A 19 -4.58 -11.05 2.25
N PRO A 20 -3.45 -11.18 2.96
CA PRO A 20 -2.13 -11.04 2.36
C PRO A 20 -1.72 -12.32 1.63
N ALA A 21 -1.08 -12.19 0.46
CA ALA A 21 -0.58 -13.31 -0.31
C ALA A 21 0.87 -13.72 0.05
N GLY A 22 1.48 -13.08 1.05
CA GLY A 22 2.88 -13.27 1.40
C GLY A 22 3.27 -12.63 2.74
N PRO A 23 4.60 -12.58 3.05
CA PRO A 23 5.09 -12.00 4.29
C PRO A 23 4.77 -10.51 4.36
N LEU A 24 4.42 -10.06 5.56
CA LEU A 24 4.08 -8.66 5.87
C LEU A 24 5.27 -7.88 6.45
N VAL A 25 6.35 -8.58 6.79
CA VAL A 25 7.60 -8.01 7.28
C VAL A 25 8.69 -8.41 6.30
N VAL A 26 9.25 -7.42 5.60
CA VAL A 26 10.26 -7.63 4.56
C VAL A 26 11.29 -6.51 4.58
N CYS A 27 12.47 -6.75 4.01
CA CYS A 27 13.45 -5.67 3.80
C CYS A 27 13.11 -4.86 2.55
N GLU A 28 13.58 -3.62 2.51
CA GLU A 28 13.55 -2.77 1.32
C GLU A 28 14.11 -3.49 0.09
N GLY A 29 13.44 -3.35 -1.06
CA GLY A 29 13.83 -3.99 -2.32
C GLY A 29 13.44 -5.47 -2.45
N SER A 30 12.77 -6.05 -1.45
CA SER A 30 12.17 -7.39 -1.56
C SER A 30 11.05 -7.42 -2.61
N SER A 31 10.52 -8.60 -2.95
CA SER A 31 9.34 -8.72 -3.81
C SER A 31 8.13 -7.96 -3.24
N SER A 32 7.29 -7.41 -4.13
CA SER A 32 6.08 -6.67 -3.76
C SER A 32 5.18 -7.45 -2.80
N ILE A 33 4.59 -6.76 -1.83
CA ILE A 33 3.56 -7.34 -0.97
C ILE A 33 2.22 -7.20 -1.68
N VAL A 34 1.49 -8.30 -1.82
CA VAL A 34 0.16 -8.31 -2.44
C VAL A 34 -0.91 -8.52 -1.37
N LEU A 35 -1.83 -7.58 -1.27
CA LEU A 35 -3.04 -7.69 -0.46
C LEU A 35 -4.24 -7.92 -1.38
N THR A 36 -5.18 -8.77 -0.95
CA THR A 36 -6.38 -9.10 -1.72
C THR A 36 -7.63 -8.83 -0.87
N SER A 37 -8.57 -8.07 -1.42
CA SER A 37 -9.92 -7.92 -0.87
C SER A 37 -10.85 -8.96 -1.49
N ASP A 38 -11.75 -9.49 -0.67
CA ASP A 38 -12.84 -10.37 -1.09
C ASP A 38 -14.06 -9.62 -1.68
N ALA A 39 -14.09 -8.28 -1.59
CA ALA A 39 -15.14 -7.49 -2.23
C ALA A 39 -14.96 -7.46 -3.75
N ALA A 40 -16.00 -7.89 -4.47
CA ALA A 40 -15.97 -8.02 -5.93
C ALA A 40 -15.86 -6.67 -6.68
N SER A 41 -16.34 -5.58 -6.08
CA SER A 41 -16.32 -4.25 -6.70
C SER A 41 -16.37 -3.14 -5.65
N GLY A 42 -16.22 -1.89 -6.11
CA GLY A 42 -16.35 -0.71 -5.26
C GLY A 42 -15.21 -0.52 -4.27
N ASN A 43 -14.11 -1.25 -4.40
CA ASN A 43 -12.98 -1.15 -3.49
C ASN A 43 -12.36 0.24 -3.53
N GLN A 44 -11.97 0.74 -2.37
CA GLN A 44 -11.05 1.85 -2.19
C GLN A 44 -10.08 1.45 -1.08
N TRP A 45 -8.79 1.40 -1.40
CA TRP A 45 -7.75 1.09 -0.42
C TRP A 45 -7.30 2.33 0.34
N TYR A 46 -6.93 2.13 1.60
CA TYR A 46 -6.44 3.15 2.51
C TYR A 46 -5.14 2.68 3.16
N LYS A 47 -4.22 3.62 3.37
CA LYS A 47 -3.01 3.47 4.18
C LYS A 47 -3.09 4.43 5.34
N ASP A 48 -3.03 3.92 6.57
CA ASP A 48 -3.08 4.72 7.80
C ASP A 48 -4.29 5.67 7.85
N GLY A 49 -5.43 5.22 7.31
CA GLY A 49 -6.67 5.99 7.21
C GLY A 49 -6.74 6.99 6.04
N SER A 50 -5.64 7.19 5.28
CA SER A 50 -5.64 8.02 4.08
C SER A 50 -5.92 7.19 2.83
N PRO A 51 -6.80 7.64 1.91
CA PRO A 51 -7.05 6.91 0.68
C PRO A 51 -5.81 6.88 -0.22
N ILE A 52 -5.55 5.71 -0.81
CA ILE A 52 -4.52 5.54 -1.83
C ILE A 52 -5.15 5.87 -3.18
N GLY A 53 -4.69 6.95 -3.82
CA GLY A 53 -5.28 7.45 -5.07
C GLY A 53 -5.29 6.38 -6.17
N GLY A 54 -6.47 6.14 -6.75
CA GLY A 54 -6.66 5.18 -7.85
C GLY A 54 -6.62 3.71 -7.43
N ALA A 55 -6.44 3.38 -6.15
CA ALA A 55 -6.44 2.00 -5.68
C ALA A 55 -7.87 1.49 -5.51
N THR A 56 -8.46 1.02 -6.60
CA THR A 56 -9.84 0.47 -6.64
C THR A 56 -9.93 -0.98 -7.11
N ALA A 57 -8.78 -1.58 -7.45
CA ALA A 57 -8.70 -3.00 -7.79
C ALA A 57 -8.93 -3.89 -6.56
N THR A 58 -9.30 -5.15 -6.81
CA THR A 58 -9.43 -6.18 -5.75
C THR A 58 -8.08 -6.53 -5.11
N THR A 59 -6.98 -6.33 -5.84
CA THR A 59 -5.62 -6.52 -5.35
C THR A 59 -4.90 -5.19 -5.22
N LEU A 60 -4.10 -5.07 -4.17
CA LEU A 60 -3.18 -3.95 -3.96
C LEU A 60 -1.76 -4.49 -3.94
N ASN A 61 -0.93 -3.99 -4.86
CA ASN A 61 0.49 -4.31 -4.94
C ASN A 61 1.31 -3.19 -4.28
N ILE A 62 1.95 -3.51 -3.17
CA ILE A 62 2.73 -2.56 -2.36
C ILE A 62 4.21 -2.75 -2.72
N THR A 63 4.84 -1.68 -3.20
CA THR A 63 6.29 -1.68 -3.42
C THR A 63 7.02 -1.64 -2.08
N THR A 64 8.11 -2.40 -1.97
CA THR A 64 8.89 -2.59 -0.74
C THR A 64 9.87 -1.44 -0.51
N VAL A 65 9.33 -0.23 -0.37
CA VAL A 65 10.07 0.95 0.10
C VAL A 65 9.65 1.27 1.54
N PRO A 66 10.56 1.68 2.44
CA PRO A 66 10.24 1.88 3.86
C PRO A 66 9.06 2.83 4.11
N GLY A 67 8.88 3.85 3.26
CA GLY A 67 7.75 4.80 3.33
C GLY A 67 6.37 4.18 3.08
N ASN A 68 6.31 2.97 2.51
CA ASN A 68 5.08 2.22 2.34
C ASN A 68 4.72 1.35 3.56
N SER A 69 5.52 1.36 4.62
CA SER A 69 5.10 0.73 5.88
C SER A 69 3.85 1.42 6.43
N GLY A 70 2.91 0.65 6.96
CA GLY A 70 1.66 1.18 7.50
C GLY A 70 0.56 0.15 7.64
N SER A 71 -0.60 0.60 8.11
CA SER A 71 -1.82 -0.19 8.25
C SER A 71 -2.71 -0.01 7.01
N TYR A 72 -2.93 -1.11 6.30
CA TYR A 72 -3.76 -1.14 5.10
C TYR A 72 -5.17 -1.65 5.39
N THR A 73 -6.15 -0.92 4.87
CA THR A 73 -7.58 -1.27 4.98
C THR A 73 -8.28 -1.02 3.65
N VAL A 74 -9.47 -1.60 3.47
CA VAL A 74 -10.31 -1.40 2.30
C VAL A 74 -11.74 -1.11 2.74
N ILE A 75 -12.40 -0.23 1.99
CA ILE A 75 -13.84 0.03 2.09
C ILE A 75 -14.44 -0.25 0.72
N SER A 76 -15.53 -1.01 0.66
CA SER A 76 -16.27 -1.26 -0.57
C SER A 76 -17.48 -0.32 -0.65
N THR A 77 -17.65 0.39 -1.76
CA THR A 77 -18.81 1.24 -2.03
C THR A 77 -19.58 0.71 -3.22
N VAL A 78 -20.80 0.23 -2.99
CA VAL A 78 -21.69 -0.29 -4.03
C VAL A 78 -22.96 0.54 -4.05
N SER A 79 -23.34 1.06 -5.22
CA SER A 79 -24.55 1.86 -5.40
C SER A 79 -24.67 3.06 -4.44
N GLY A 80 -23.52 3.66 -4.08
CA GLY A 80 -23.44 4.81 -3.17
C GLY A 80 -23.45 4.48 -1.69
N CYS A 81 -23.58 3.20 -1.31
CA CYS A 81 -23.50 2.75 0.08
C CYS A 81 -22.10 2.21 0.38
N ALA A 82 -21.43 2.78 1.39
CA ALA A 82 -20.14 2.29 1.86
C ALA A 82 -20.31 1.16 2.88
N SER A 83 -19.47 0.13 2.79
CA SER A 83 -19.32 -0.92 3.80
C SER A 83 -18.67 -0.36 5.08
N ALA A 84 -18.65 -1.17 6.15
CA ALA A 84 -17.69 -0.93 7.23
C ALA A 84 -16.24 -1.13 6.73
N VAL A 85 -15.29 -0.62 7.52
CA VAL A 85 -13.85 -0.79 7.25
C VAL A 85 -13.46 -2.26 7.44
N SER A 86 -12.61 -2.78 6.56
CA SER A 86 -12.07 -4.13 6.66
C SER A 86 -11.24 -4.36 7.92
N ASN A 87 -10.80 -5.62 8.12
CA ASN A 87 -9.66 -5.90 8.99
C ASN A 87 -8.42 -5.10 8.53
N ALA A 88 -7.65 -4.63 9.50
CA ALA A 88 -6.41 -3.91 9.26
C ALA A 88 -5.24 -4.89 9.05
N VAL A 89 -4.47 -4.67 8.00
CA VAL A 89 -3.24 -5.44 7.71
C VAL A 89 -2.03 -4.54 7.90
N SER A 90 -1.20 -4.86 8.89
CA SER A 90 0.02 -4.10 9.20
C SER A 90 1.18 -4.61 8.34
N VAL A 91 1.76 -3.72 7.54
CA VAL A 91 2.93 -3.97 6.69
C VAL A 91 4.13 -3.24 7.26
N THR A 92 5.25 -3.95 7.44
CA THR A 92 6.52 -3.42 7.90
C THR A 92 7.60 -3.66 6.85
N ILE A 93 8.25 -2.58 6.40
CA ILE A 93 9.32 -2.64 5.42
C ILE A 93 10.58 -2.02 6.05
N ASP A 94 11.55 -2.87 6.35
CA ASP A 94 12.80 -2.47 7.01
C ASP A 94 13.79 -1.88 6.00
N ALA A 95 14.27 -0.66 6.26
CA ALA A 95 15.24 0.02 5.41
C ALA A 95 16.58 -0.73 5.38
N LEU A 96 17.19 -0.81 4.19
CA LEU A 96 18.56 -1.32 4.10
C LEU A 96 19.54 -0.26 4.63
N PRO A 97 20.66 -0.67 5.25
CA PRO A 97 21.67 0.27 5.71
C PRO A 97 22.25 1.03 4.51
N LEU A 98 22.25 2.36 4.59
CA LEU A 98 22.84 3.20 3.55
C LEU A 98 24.37 3.03 3.55
N VAL A 99 24.92 2.41 2.52
CA VAL A 99 26.37 2.38 2.30
C VAL A 99 26.81 3.73 1.72
N THR A 100 27.23 4.66 2.57
CA THR A 100 27.93 5.86 2.08
C THR A 100 29.32 5.44 1.57
N PRO A 101 29.65 5.62 0.29
CA PRO A 101 31.02 5.37 -0.16
C PRO A 101 31.95 6.36 0.55
N VAL A 102 32.86 5.85 1.37
CA VAL A 102 33.97 6.67 1.86
C VAL A 102 34.78 7.09 0.65
N VAL A 103 34.76 8.37 0.32
CA VAL A 103 35.70 8.96 -0.64
C VAL A 103 37.06 8.99 0.02
N THR A 104 37.73 7.83 0.08
CA THR A 104 39.13 7.77 0.49
C THR A 104 39.93 8.33 -0.68
N ARG A 105 40.25 9.62 -0.64
CA ARG A 105 41.14 10.25 -1.63
C ARG A 105 42.42 9.40 -1.69
N PRO A 106 42.82 8.88 -2.87
CA PRO A 106 44.16 8.31 -3.02
C PRO A 106 45.17 9.38 -2.64
N ARG A 107 46.05 9.09 -1.68
CA ARG A 107 47.15 9.99 -1.35
C ARG A 107 48.03 10.07 -2.61
N LEU A 108 47.97 11.20 -3.33
CA LEU A 108 48.89 11.50 -4.42
C LEU A 108 50.31 11.39 -3.86
N ARG A 109 51.05 10.34 -4.23
CA ARG A 109 52.49 10.30 -4.03
C ARG A 109 53.07 11.29 -5.03
N SER A 110 53.39 12.50 -4.57
CA SER A 110 54.20 13.44 -5.33
C SER A 110 55.50 12.75 -5.72
N ALA A 111 55.63 12.33 -6.97
CA ALA A 111 56.92 12.06 -7.55
C ALA A 111 57.61 13.42 -7.71
N VAL A 112 58.55 13.72 -6.80
CA VAL A 112 59.52 14.80 -7.00
C VAL A 112 60.43 14.33 -8.13
N ALA A 113 60.22 14.88 -9.33
CA ALA A 113 61.18 14.74 -10.42
C ALA A 113 62.40 15.58 -10.07
N THR A 114 63.49 14.92 -9.67
CA THR A 114 64.79 15.56 -9.46
C THR A 114 65.43 15.82 -10.82
N ARG A 115 65.69 17.11 -11.06
CA ARG A 115 66.56 17.77 -12.06
C ARG A 115 67.17 16.95 -13.20
#